data_AF-A0AB73K832-F1
#
_entry.id   AF-A0AB73K832-F1
#
_cell.length_a   1.000
_cell.length_b   1.000
_cell.length_c   1.000
_cell.angle_alpha   90.00
_cell.angle_beta   90.00
_cell.angle_gamma   90.00
#
_symmetry.space_group_name_H-M   'P 1'
#
loop_
_entity.id
_entity.type
_entity.pdbx_description
1 polymer ?
#
loop_
_entity_poly.entity_id
_entity_poly.type
_entity_poly.pdbx_seq_one_letter_code
_entity_poly.pdbx_strand_id
1 'polypeptide(L)'
;MILLYLENSSKLLSIKREEALPALKSQVLEIFSKINSIENAVLGLFVDASMEIRIQSYNKYIWKVEVMDLLNYKMFLYYYSTQRVQQLIQDIFKV
;
A
#
# COMPACT_ATOMS: atom_id res chain seq x y z
N MET A 1 4.09 -8.26 -12.12
CA MET A 1 5.17 -7.55 -11.41
C MET A 1 4.51 -6.48 -10.57
N ILE A 2 4.72 -6.49 -9.26
CA ILE A 2 4.09 -5.52 -8.34
C ILE A 2 4.86 -4.19 -8.41
N LEU A 3 4.14 -3.09 -8.58
CA LEU A 3 4.70 -1.74 -8.49
C LEU A 3 4.30 -1.09 -7.16
N LEU A 4 5.21 -0.30 -6.60
CA LEU A 4 5.05 0.41 -5.34
C LEU A 4 5.19 1.92 -5.54
N TYR A 5 4.34 2.66 -4.86
CA TYR A 5 4.50 4.10 -4.67
C TYR A 5 4.28 4.46 -3.19
N LEU A 6 4.78 5.62 -2.79
CA LEU A 6 4.66 6.12 -1.41
C LEU A 6 4.30 7.60 -1.46
N GLU A 7 3.11 7.95 -1.02
CA GLU A 7 2.69 9.35 -0.94
C GLU A 7 2.72 9.82 0.51
N ASN A 8 3.11 11.08 0.72
CA ASN A 8 3.04 11.76 1.99
C ASN A 8 2.73 13.24 1.73
N SER A 9 1.93 13.85 2.59
CA SER A 9 1.61 15.28 2.57
C SER A 9 2.85 16.19 2.55
N SER A 10 3.98 15.79 3.16
CA SER A 10 5.20 16.60 3.22
C SER A 10 6.12 16.50 1.98
N LYS A 11 5.84 15.61 1.02
CA LYS A 11 6.56 15.42 -0.27
C LYS A 11 8.08 15.15 -0.23
N LEU A 12 8.70 15.05 0.95
CA LEU A 12 10.16 14.93 1.08
C LEU A 12 10.73 13.56 0.66
N LEU A 13 9.91 12.50 0.67
CA LEU A 13 10.32 11.11 0.40
C LEU A 13 9.26 10.34 -0.43
N SER A 14 8.48 11.05 -1.24
CA SER A 14 7.33 10.47 -1.93
C SER A 14 7.66 10.04 -3.36
N ILE A 15 7.40 8.77 -3.69
CA ILE A 15 7.29 8.29 -5.07
C ILE A 15 5.83 8.48 -5.46
N LYS A 16 5.57 9.28 -6.49
CA LYS A 16 4.19 9.54 -6.94
C LYS A 16 3.57 8.26 -7.50
N ARG A 17 2.24 8.19 -7.47
CA ARG A 17 1.47 7.09 -8.08
C ARG A 17 1.85 6.82 -9.53
N GLU A 18 2.09 7.87 -10.33
CA GLU A 18 2.47 7.76 -11.74
C GLU A 18 3.92 7.29 -11.96
N GLU A 19 4.75 7.40 -10.93
CA GLU A 19 6.18 7.07 -10.92
C GLU A 19 6.44 5.74 -10.18
N ALA A 20 5.41 4.91 -9.99
CA ALA A 20 5.47 3.68 -9.21
C ALA A 20 6.60 2.75 -9.72
N LEU A 21 7.40 2.25 -8.78
CA LEU A 21 8.60 1.47 -9.07
C LEU A 21 8.38 -0.02 -8.80
N PRO A 22 9.03 -0.93 -9.57
CA PRO A 22 9.03 -2.34 -9.24
C PRO A 22 9.56 -2.59 -7.83
N ALA A 23 8.85 -3.42 -7.05
CA ALA A 23 9.24 -3.72 -5.68
C ALA A 23 9.23 -5.22 -5.41
N LEU A 24 10.17 -5.66 -4.58
CA LEU A 24 10.19 -7.00 -4.00
C LEU A 24 9.35 -7.02 -2.72
N LYS A 25 8.78 -8.18 -2.40
CA LYS A 25 8.02 -8.42 -1.15
C LYS A 25 8.75 -7.91 0.11
N SER A 26 10.06 -8.17 0.20
CA SER A 26 10.89 -7.74 1.35
C SER A 26 10.94 -6.22 1.47
N GLN A 27 11.09 -5.51 0.35
CA GLN A 27 11.12 -4.05 0.31
C GLN A 27 9.77 -3.45 0.72
N VAL A 28 8.66 -4.02 0.23
CA VAL A 28 7.31 -3.58 0.61
C VAL A 28 7.08 -3.74 2.12
N LEU A 29 7.44 -4.90 2.68
CA LEU A 29 7.32 -5.15 4.12
C LEU A 29 8.21 -4.22 4.96
N GLU A 30 9.43 -3.95 4.49
CA GLU A 30 10.34 -3.02 5.15
C GLU A 30 9.76 -1.59 5.16
N ILE A 31 9.28 -1.11 4.01
CA ILE A 31 8.63 0.21 3.89
C ILE A 31 7.41 0.28 4.80
N PHE A 32 6.54 -0.73 4.77
CA PHE A 32 5.36 -0.82 5.63
C PHE A 32 5.72 -0.78 7.12
N SER A 33 6.82 -1.41 7.54
CA SER A 33 7.25 -1.37 8.95
C SER A 33 7.65 0.04 9.43
N LYS A 34 8.08 0.90 8.49
CA LYS A 34 8.56 2.27 8.78
C LYS A 34 7.47 3.32 8.58
N ILE A 35 6.41 3.02 7.81
CA ILE A 35 5.43 4.03 7.38
C ILE A 35 4.65 4.68 8.54
N ASN A 36 4.45 3.98 9.66
CA ASN A 36 3.81 4.56 10.86
C ASN A 36 4.59 5.72 11.49
N SER A 37 5.88 5.88 11.16
CA SER A 37 6.67 7.04 11.59
C SER A 37 6.44 8.29 10.73
N ILE A 38 5.67 8.15 9.64
CA ILE A 38 5.46 9.15 8.63
C ILE A 38 3.99 9.57 8.67
N GLU A 39 3.73 10.81 9.09
CA GLU A 39 2.38 11.35 9.19
C GLU A 39 1.69 11.36 7.81
N ASN A 40 0.42 10.93 7.75
CA ASN A 40 -0.39 10.93 6.53
C ASN A 40 0.24 10.20 5.33
N ALA A 41 1.08 9.20 5.58
CA ALA A 41 1.67 8.40 4.52
C ALA A 41 0.72 7.33 3.97
N VAL A 42 0.72 7.18 2.65
CA VAL A 42 -0.01 6.16 1.91
C VAL A 42 0.98 5.28 1.17
N LEU A 43 0.97 3.99 1.48
CA LEU A 43 1.66 2.96 0.71
C LEU A 43 0.70 2.45 -0.36
N GLY A 44 1.05 2.68 -1.62
CA GLY A 44 0.29 2.20 -2.76
C GLY A 44 0.99 1.04 -3.45
N LEU A 45 0.20 0.02 -3.84
CA LEU A 45 0.66 -1.17 -4.54
C LEU A 45 -0.22 -1.40 -5.77
N PHE A 46 0.37 -1.43 -6.96
CA PHE A 46 -0.29 -1.96 -8.15
C PHE A 46 0.03 -3.45 -8.24
N VAL A 47 -1.00 -4.28 -8.05
CA VAL A 47 -0.87 -5.73 -8.14
C VAL A 47 -0.74 -6.16 -9.60
N ASP A 48 -1.56 -5.55 -10.44
CA ASP A 48 -1.55 -5.69 -11.89
C ASP A 48 -2.17 -4.43 -12.53
N ALA A 49 -2.51 -4.48 -13.82
CA ALA A 49 -3.13 -3.36 -14.54
C ALA A 49 -4.59 -3.07 -14.12
N SER A 50 -5.22 -3.98 -13.37
CA SER A 50 -6.63 -3.92 -12.96
C SER A 50 -6.82 -3.64 -11.47
N MET A 51 -5.80 -3.84 -10.63
CA MET A 51 -5.94 -3.78 -9.18
C MET A 51 -4.89 -2.90 -8.51
N GLU A 52 -5.37 -1.96 -7.71
CA GLU A 52 -4.55 -1.11 -6.85
C GLU A 52 -4.96 -1.28 -5.38
N ILE A 53 -3.98 -1.34 -4.49
CA ILE A 53 -4.19 -1.44 -3.05
C ILE A 53 -3.49 -0.28 -2.37
N ARG A 54 -4.23 0.49 -1.57
CA ARG A 54 -3.70 1.63 -0.80
C ARG A 54 -3.81 1.34 0.68
N ILE A 55 -2.70 1.49 1.39
CA ILE A 55 -2.57 1.18 2.81
C ILE A 55 -2.17 2.47 3.52
N GLN A 56 -2.97 2.90 4.50
CA GLN A 56 -2.71 4.10 5.30
C GLN A 56 -3.03 3.85 6.77
N SER A 57 -2.33 4.54 7.66
CA SER A 57 -2.60 4.45 9.09
C SER A 57 -3.97 5.06 9.40
N TYR A 58 -4.82 4.33 10.14
CA TYR A 58 -6.09 4.87 10.64
C TYR A 58 -5.95 5.29 12.10
N ASN A 59 -5.29 4.44 12.91
CA ASN A 59 -4.86 4.75 14.26
C ASN A 59 -3.64 3.88 14.61
N LYS A 60 -3.16 3.96 15.87
CA LYS A 60 -1.98 3.23 16.35
C LYS A 60 -2.01 1.70 16.09
N TYR A 61 -3.19 1.09 15.95
CA TYR A 61 -3.37 -0.36 15.85
C TYR A 61 -4.02 -0.83 14.55
N ILE A 62 -4.72 0.06 13.86
CA ILE A 62 -5.57 -0.25 12.71
C ILE A 62 -5.08 0.49 11.47
N TRP A 63 -5.04 -0.24 10.37
CA TRP A 63 -4.74 0.24 9.04
C TRP A 63 -6.01 0.29 8.22
N LYS A 64 -6.18 1.39 7.49
CA LYS A 64 -7.19 1.51 6.46
C LYS A 64 -6.60 0.99 5.15
N VAL A 65 -7.27 0.01 4.56
CA VAL A 65 -6.87 -0.64 3.30
C VAL A 65 -7.97 -0.43 2.27
N GLU A 66 -7.64 0.27 1.20
CA GLU A 66 -8.52 0.50 0.06
C GLU A 66 -8.07 -0.41 -1.08
N VAL A 67 -9.00 -1.21 -1.60
CA VAL A 67 -8.78 -2.07 -2.76
C VAL A 67 -9.59 -1.50 -3.91
N MET A 68 -8.90 -1.04 -4.94
CA MET A 68 -9.51 -0.42 -6.11
C MET A 68 -9.40 -1.36 -7.31
N ASP A 69 -10.57 -1.69 -7.86
CA ASP A 69 -10.71 -2.29 -9.18
C ASP A 69 -10.72 -1.15 -10.21
N LEU A 70 -9.61 -1.01 -10.93
CA LEU A 70 -9.36 0.06 -11.89
C LEU A 70 -10.17 -0.11 -13.18
N LEU A 71 -10.60 -1.33 -13.50
CA LEU A 71 -11.40 -1.60 -14.71
C LEU A 71 -12.87 -1.26 -14.46
N ASN A 72 -13.38 -1.62 -13.28
CA ASN A 72 -14.79 -1.44 -12.93
C ASN A 72 -15.05 -0.19 -12.08
N TYR A 73 -14.01 0.58 -11.75
CA TYR A 73 -14.07 1.76 -10.87
C TYR A 73 -14.76 1.46 -9.53
N LYS A 74 -14.54 0.27 -8.98
CA LYS A 74 -15.08 -0.15 -7.68
C LYS A 74 -14.00 -0.02 -6.62
N MET A 75 -14.39 0.50 -5.46
CA MET A 75 -13.54 0.57 -4.28
C MET A 75 -14.15 -0.26 -3.16
N PHE A 76 -13.33 -1.13 -2.58
CA PHE A 76 -13.63 -1.82 -1.34
C PHE A 76 -12.76 -1.28 -0.23
N LEU A 77 -13.37 -1.06 0.94
CA LEU A 77 -12.73 -0.47 2.09
C LEU A 77 -12.68 -1.46 3.24
N TYR A 78 -11.47 -1.67 3.78
CA TYR A 78 -11.21 -2.59 4.88
C TYR A 78 -10.40 -1.93 5.99
N TYR A 79 -10.54 -2.49 7.19
CA TYR A 79 -9.78 -2.09 8.37
C TYR A 79 -9.09 -3.32 8.95
N TYR A 80 -7.76 -3.30 8.96
CA TYR A 80 -6.94 -4.46 9.30
C TYR A 80 -5.93 -4.16 10.39
N SER A 81 -5.61 -5.17 11.20
CA SER A 81 -4.45 -5.12 12.10
C SER A 81 -3.14 -5.17 11.30
N THR A 82 -2.04 -4.76 11.91
CA THR A 82 -0.70 -4.84 11.30
C THR A 82 -0.38 -6.25 10.79
N GLN A 83 -0.67 -7.30 11.57
CA GLN A 83 -0.40 -8.69 11.15
C GLN A 83 -1.22 -9.06 9.90
N ARG A 84 -2.47 -8.60 9.83
CA ARG A 84 -3.34 -8.90 8.69
C ARG A 84 -2.88 -8.17 7.42
N VAL A 85 -2.39 -6.94 7.54
CA VAL A 85 -1.77 -6.22 6.41
C VAL A 85 -0.48 -6.91 5.95
N GLN A 86 0.36 -7.38 6.87
CA GLN A 86 1.56 -8.14 6.51
C GLN A 86 1.22 -9.43 5.76
N GLN A 87 0.19 -10.16 6.20
CA GLN A 87 -0.32 -11.33 5.48
C GLN A 87 -0.84 -10.97 4.09
N LEU A 88 -1.64 -9.91 3.98
CA LEU A 88 -2.13 -9.40 2.69
C LEU A 88 -0.97 -9.11 1.74
N ILE A 89 0.05 -8.38 2.18
CA ILE A 89 1.27 -8.12 1.39
C ILE A 89 1.93 -9.43 0.98
N GLN A 90 2.07 -10.40 1.89
CA GLN A 90 2.67 -11.68 1.53
C GLN A 90 1.86 -12.44 0.48
N ASP A 91 0.53 -12.40 0.56
CA ASP A 91 -0.36 -13.12 -0.34
C ASP A 91 -0.38 -12.49 -1.74
N ILE A 92 -0.31 -11.15 -1.84
CA ILE A 92 -0.18 -10.43 -3.12
C ILE A 92 1.04 -10.92 -3.93
N PHE A 93 2.14 -11.21 -3.26
CA PHE A 93 3.39 -11.64 -3.91
C PHE A 93 3.51 -13.17 -4.13
N LYS A 94 2.49 -13.95 -3.76
CA LYS A 94 2.41 -15.39 -4.08
C LYS A 94 1.69 -15.66 -5.41
N VAL A 95 0.88 -14.70 -5.85
CA VAL A 95 0.16 -14.71 -7.14
C VAL A 95 1.12 -14.34 -8.26
#